data_AF-A0A2E9VQ85-F1
#
_entry.id   AF-A0A2E9VQ85-F1
#
_cell.length_a   1.000
_cell.length_b   1.000
_cell.length_c   1.000
_cell.angle_alpha   90.00
_cell.angle_beta   90.00
_cell.angle_gamma   90.00
#
_symmetry.space_group_name_H-M   'P 1'
#
loop_
_entity.id
_entity.type
_entity.pdbx_description
1 polymer ?
#
loop_
_entity_poly.entity_id
_entity_poly.type
_entity_poly.pdbx_seq_one_letter_code
_entity_poly.pdbx_strand_id
1 'polypeptide(L)'
;MAKKLWSEIQIDKGIKLELTWFKPKKCWKKFKGKVFYMSHPNSKSGYEAALLEWAQKKAELDHQRPYAATFQHHKALFQIVKTYWEQFGLPRSEVTLAKQVDQMIDWLDECLVQPNLPDPMAIAVYCANLKALSAELQTVWYWFATPDFVLPEKWQDRIDRLNNKEHKKHPQTIEYWREQYIKRQNERAGKQITKDTGRNKRLKLSYFRKNRDQQAHITTIDGRYIKDFHVEVDGLNLAKRTREDYFDNFKSFLTWCHEDEDCEFVKPANFNSSEFTFREPEGTGRKRLQKKLLLWTPDEVKKAISDLPAPYNCYVILMLNCGFRHQDISSLQHFDLHIDQKRIIIQREKLNQQDTAPVISYPLWSKTLELIQDNISEHEKYVFLNEKGGQVRGSIKTWWFRHKKEYGFDHKRLDYLRKTGSTIIARKDKNLDEFYLGESLKTTSRIHYSFTDGESLKELDDAIAFLGAEYGFCEAPSKTITLTPELMAKMEAAGIEV
;
A
#
# COMPACT_ATOMS: atom_id res chain seq x y z
N MET A 1 -42.80 -27.62 -42.02
CA MET A 1 -42.20 -26.53 -41.21
C MET A 1 -42.91 -25.23 -41.55
N ALA A 2 -43.49 -24.53 -40.58
CA ALA A 2 -44.10 -23.23 -40.83
C ALA A 2 -43.00 -22.24 -41.28
N LYS A 3 -43.26 -21.47 -42.35
CA LYS A 3 -42.32 -20.45 -42.84
C LYS A 3 -42.16 -19.37 -41.77
N LYS A 4 -40.94 -19.20 -41.23
CA LYS A 4 -40.61 -18.13 -40.26
C LYS A 4 -40.96 -16.76 -40.85
N LEU A 5 -41.43 -15.85 -39.99
CA LEU A 5 -41.73 -14.48 -40.38
C LEU A 5 -40.44 -13.66 -40.55
N TRP A 6 -40.47 -12.61 -41.37
CA TRP A 6 -39.28 -11.79 -41.62
C TRP A 6 -38.70 -11.17 -40.34
N SER A 7 -39.55 -10.66 -39.44
CA SER A 7 -39.12 -10.11 -38.14
C SER A 7 -38.38 -11.11 -37.26
N GLU A 8 -38.82 -12.38 -37.27
CA GLU A 8 -38.22 -13.46 -36.47
C GLU A 8 -36.80 -13.75 -37.00
N ILE A 9 -36.62 -13.73 -38.32
CA ILE A 9 -35.31 -13.91 -38.96
C ILE A 9 -34.34 -12.78 -38.57
N GLN A 10 -34.80 -11.53 -38.42
CA GLN A 10 -33.92 -10.42 -38.00
C GLN A 10 -33.53 -10.50 -36.53
N ILE A 11 -34.46 -10.91 -35.67
CA ILE A 11 -34.20 -11.11 -34.23
C ILE A 11 -33.21 -12.26 -34.03
N ASP A 12 -33.36 -13.36 -34.78
CA ASP A 12 -32.42 -14.49 -34.77
C ASP A 12 -31.00 -14.06 -35.20
N LYS A 13 -30.87 -12.98 -35.99
CA LYS A 13 -29.59 -12.36 -36.38
C LYS A 13 -29.04 -11.33 -35.37
N GLY A 14 -29.74 -11.09 -34.25
CA GLY A 14 -29.35 -10.09 -33.26
C GLY A 14 -29.64 -8.64 -33.65
N ILE A 15 -30.41 -8.40 -34.71
CA ILE A 15 -30.76 -7.04 -35.15
C ILE A 15 -31.93 -6.52 -34.32
N LYS A 16 -31.71 -5.42 -33.59
CA LYS A 16 -32.75 -4.75 -32.80
C LYS A 16 -33.66 -3.93 -33.71
N LEU A 17 -34.90 -4.38 -33.90
CA LEU A 17 -35.92 -3.66 -34.67
C LEU A 17 -36.54 -2.52 -33.83
N GLU A 18 -36.81 -1.39 -34.46
CA GLU A 18 -37.46 -0.24 -33.81
C GLU A 18 -38.95 -0.51 -33.56
N LEU A 19 -39.62 -1.22 -34.47
CA LEU A 19 -41.03 -1.62 -34.36
C LEU A 19 -41.15 -3.11 -34.02
N THR A 20 -42.18 -3.48 -33.28
CA THR A 20 -42.44 -4.88 -32.90
C THR A 20 -43.59 -5.45 -33.72
N TRP A 21 -43.43 -6.63 -34.31
CA TRP A 21 -44.52 -7.30 -35.03
C TRP A 21 -45.61 -7.79 -34.05
N PHE A 22 -46.88 -7.48 -34.34
CA PHE A 22 -48.03 -7.90 -33.56
C PHE A 22 -48.86 -8.95 -34.31
N LYS A 23 -48.51 -10.22 -34.07
CA LYS A 23 -49.08 -11.40 -34.76
C LYS A 23 -50.62 -11.45 -34.80
N PRO A 24 -51.37 -11.13 -33.72
CA PRO A 24 -52.84 -11.23 -33.73
C PRO A 24 -53.54 -10.34 -34.77
N LYS A 25 -53.04 -9.12 -34.98
CA LYS A 25 -53.60 -8.16 -35.96
C LYS A 25 -52.83 -8.10 -37.27
N LYS A 26 -51.77 -8.92 -37.40
CA LYS A 26 -50.87 -8.94 -38.56
C LYS A 26 -50.39 -7.52 -38.94
N CYS A 27 -49.91 -6.76 -37.95
CA CYS A 27 -49.43 -5.39 -38.14
C CYS A 27 -48.17 -5.10 -37.30
N TRP A 28 -47.49 -4.00 -37.58
CA TRP A 28 -46.39 -3.50 -36.76
C TRP A 28 -46.93 -2.63 -35.63
N LYS A 29 -46.29 -2.65 -34.46
CA LYS A 29 -46.66 -1.77 -33.35
C LYS A 29 -45.45 -1.08 -32.71
N LYS A 30 -45.71 0.10 -32.15
CA LYS A 30 -44.80 0.82 -31.26
C LYS A 30 -45.55 1.32 -30.04
N PHE A 31 -44.92 1.26 -28.88
CA PHE A 31 -45.45 1.82 -27.64
C PHE A 31 -44.76 3.16 -27.35
N LYS A 32 -45.54 4.23 -27.23
CA LYS A 32 -45.08 5.58 -26.81
C LYS A 32 -46.22 6.23 -26.00
N GLY A 33 -46.47 5.75 -24.79
CA GLY A 33 -47.63 6.12 -23.95
C GLY A 33 -48.96 5.49 -24.38
N LYS A 34 -49.17 5.37 -25.70
CA LYS A 34 -50.25 4.59 -26.33
C LYS A 34 -49.64 3.60 -27.32
N VAL A 35 -50.33 2.50 -27.60
CA VAL A 35 -49.93 1.55 -28.64
C VAL A 35 -50.40 2.08 -29.99
N PHE A 36 -49.46 2.33 -30.90
CA PHE A 36 -49.74 2.69 -32.29
C PHE A 36 -49.56 1.45 -33.16
N TYR A 37 -50.56 1.15 -33.98
CA TYR A 37 -50.56 0.02 -34.90
C TYR A 37 -50.43 0.54 -36.33
N MET A 38 -49.50 0.00 -37.11
CA MET A 38 -49.25 0.33 -38.50
C MET A 38 -49.52 -0.91 -39.36
N SER A 39 -50.54 -0.85 -40.20
CA SER A 39 -51.13 -2.01 -40.89
C SER A 39 -50.37 -2.42 -42.15
N HIS A 40 -49.07 -2.72 -42.01
CA HIS A 40 -48.20 -3.22 -43.10
C HIS A 40 -47.85 -4.70 -42.90
N PRO A 41 -47.56 -5.48 -43.97
CA PRO A 41 -47.20 -6.89 -43.86
C PRO A 41 -45.83 -7.12 -43.19
N ASN A 42 -45.60 -8.35 -42.68
CA ASN A 42 -44.30 -8.76 -42.12
C ASN A 42 -43.32 -9.18 -43.22
N SER A 43 -42.94 -8.21 -44.05
CA SER A 43 -41.88 -8.28 -45.06
C SER A 43 -40.90 -7.14 -44.85
N LYS A 44 -39.75 -7.18 -45.54
CA LYS A 44 -38.79 -6.07 -45.53
C LYS A 44 -39.45 -4.75 -45.95
N SER A 45 -40.17 -4.76 -47.08
CA SER A 45 -40.88 -3.60 -47.60
C SER A 45 -42.00 -3.12 -46.67
N GLY A 46 -42.71 -4.04 -46.02
CA GLY A 46 -43.75 -3.69 -45.06
C GLY A 46 -43.20 -3.08 -43.77
N TYR A 47 -42.01 -3.52 -43.32
CA TYR A 47 -41.32 -2.90 -42.19
C TYR A 47 -40.82 -1.49 -42.52
N GLU A 48 -40.26 -1.27 -43.71
CA GLU A 48 -39.82 0.05 -44.20
C GLU A 48 -41.01 1.02 -44.31
N ALA A 49 -42.15 0.57 -44.84
CA ALA A 49 -43.37 1.37 -44.89
C ALA A 49 -43.92 1.70 -43.49
N ALA A 50 -43.89 0.73 -42.56
CA ALA A 50 -44.27 0.96 -41.17
C ALA A 50 -43.34 1.95 -40.45
N LEU A 51 -42.04 1.93 -40.74
CA LEU A 51 -41.10 2.92 -40.22
C LEU A 51 -41.40 4.33 -40.73
N LEU A 52 -41.76 4.46 -42.01
CA LEU A 52 -42.13 5.75 -42.58
C LEU A 52 -43.43 6.30 -41.95
N GLU A 53 -44.46 5.46 -41.83
CA GLU A 53 -45.71 5.83 -41.15
C GLU A 53 -45.46 6.17 -39.68
N TRP A 54 -44.59 5.41 -39.00
CA TRP A 54 -44.17 5.74 -37.63
C TRP A 54 -43.44 7.08 -37.58
N ALA A 55 -42.54 7.36 -38.53
CA ALA A 55 -41.82 8.63 -38.59
C ALA A 55 -42.77 9.81 -38.79
N GLN A 56 -43.78 9.68 -39.65
CA GLN A 56 -44.83 10.69 -39.86
C GLN A 56 -45.68 10.86 -38.60
N LYS A 57 -46.14 9.76 -37.99
CA LYS A 57 -46.92 9.81 -36.75
C LYS A 57 -46.11 10.37 -35.59
N LYS A 58 -44.82 10.04 -35.53
CA LYS A 58 -43.87 10.60 -34.57
C LYS A 58 -43.71 12.10 -34.82
N ALA A 59 -43.56 12.56 -36.06
CA ALA A 59 -43.52 13.97 -36.41
C ALA A 59 -44.83 14.71 -36.05
N GLU A 60 -46.00 14.09 -36.23
CA GLU A 60 -47.30 14.64 -35.82
C GLU A 60 -47.41 14.74 -34.29
N LEU A 61 -47.01 13.69 -33.57
CA LEU A 61 -46.97 13.67 -32.10
C LEU A 61 -45.95 14.67 -31.55
N ASP A 62 -44.82 14.84 -32.23
CA ASP A 62 -43.78 15.80 -31.86
C ASP A 62 -44.23 17.22 -32.26
N HIS A 63 -45.03 17.41 -33.31
CA HIS A 63 -45.70 18.69 -33.63
C HIS A 63 -46.75 19.07 -32.56
N GLN A 64 -47.43 18.09 -31.98
CA GLN A 64 -48.32 18.29 -30.82
C GLN A 64 -47.55 18.61 -29.54
N ARG A 65 -46.24 18.35 -29.51
CA ARG A 65 -45.35 18.62 -28.36
C ARG A 65 -44.14 19.43 -28.84
N PRO A 66 -44.33 20.70 -29.24
CA PRO A 66 -43.32 21.50 -29.95
C PRO A 66 -41.97 21.60 -29.22
N TYR A 67 -41.94 21.40 -27.90
CA TYR A 67 -40.74 21.48 -27.06
C TYR A 67 -40.12 20.12 -26.70
N ALA A 68 -40.65 18.98 -27.17
CA ALA A 68 -40.16 17.67 -26.73
C ALA A 68 -38.69 17.43 -27.09
N ALA A 69 -38.25 17.91 -28.26
CA ALA A 69 -36.87 17.80 -28.70
C ALA A 69 -35.91 18.62 -27.83
N THR A 70 -36.30 19.83 -27.44
CA THR A 70 -35.47 20.71 -26.59
C THR A 70 -35.35 20.16 -25.17
N PHE A 71 -36.44 19.66 -24.58
CA PHE A 71 -36.39 18.98 -23.27
C PHE A 71 -35.49 17.73 -23.28
N GLN A 72 -35.56 16.90 -24.33
CA GLN A 72 -34.67 15.74 -24.50
C GLN A 72 -33.20 16.16 -24.61
N HIS A 73 -32.92 17.22 -25.36
CA HIS A 73 -31.59 17.78 -25.49
C HIS A 73 -31.04 18.25 -24.14
N HIS A 74 -31.84 19.02 -23.38
CA HIS A 74 -31.43 19.50 -22.06
C HIS A 74 -31.19 18.36 -21.08
N LYS A 75 -32.04 17.32 -21.10
CA LYS A 75 -31.82 16.10 -20.30
C LYS A 75 -30.48 15.46 -20.64
N ALA A 76 -30.16 15.31 -21.93
CA ALA A 76 -28.90 14.75 -22.37
C ALA A 76 -27.70 15.58 -21.87
N LEU A 77 -27.79 16.91 -21.90
CA LEU A 77 -26.76 17.80 -21.35
C LEU A 77 -26.48 17.53 -19.86
N PHE A 78 -27.52 17.47 -19.03
CA PHE A 78 -27.37 17.16 -17.60
C PHE A 78 -26.85 15.73 -17.36
N GLN A 79 -27.26 14.76 -18.18
CA GLN A 79 -26.72 13.39 -18.12
C GLN A 79 -25.22 13.34 -18.43
N ILE A 80 -24.74 14.15 -19.37
CA ILE A 80 -23.29 14.22 -19.67
C ILE A 80 -22.53 14.76 -18.45
N VAL A 81 -23.06 15.78 -17.76
CA VAL A 81 -22.44 16.30 -16.53
C VAL A 81 -22.41 15.24 -15.42
N LYS A 82 -23.48 14.44 -15.30
CA LYS A 82 -23.50 13.28 -14.39
C LYS A 82 -22.41 12.26 -14.74
N THR A 83 -22.32 11.86 -16.02
CA THR A 83 -21.29 10.95 -16.50
C THR A 83 -19.88 11.49 -16.28
N TYR A 84 -19.69 12.82 -16.37
CA TYR A 84 -18.41 13.45 -16.04
C TYR A 84 -18.01 13.18 -14.58
N TRP A 85 -18.93 13.38 -13.62
CA TRP A 85 -18.62 13.10 -12.21
C TRP A 85 -18.39 11.61 -11.94
N GLU A 86 -19.09 10.72 -12.64
CA GLU A 86 -18.87 9.27 -12.53
C GLU A 86 -17.47 8.87 -13.04
N GLN A 87 -16.99 9.51 -14.11
CA GLN A 87 -15.70 9.19 -14.73
C GLN A 87 -14.51 9.86 -14.05
N PHE A 88 -14.65 11.13 -13.66
CA PHE A 88 -13.56 11.94 -13.14
C PHE A 88 -13.61 12.13 -11.62
N GLY A 89 -14.70 11.73 -10.96
CA GLY A 89 -14.93 11.90 -9.53
C GLY A 89 -15.73 13.16 -9.21
N LEU A 90 -16.49 13.11 -8.12
CA LEU A 90 -17.34 14.21 -7.66
C LEU A 90 -16.58 15.09 -6.64
N PRO A 91 -16.31 16.37 -6.95
CA PRO A 91 -15.70 17.29 -5.98
C PRO A 91 -16.60 17.48 -4.76
N ARG A 92 -16.01 17.61 -3.56
CA ARG A 92 -16.75 17.81 -2.31
C ARG A 92 -17.65 19.05 -2.32
N SER A 93 -17.19 20.12 -2.96
CA SER A 93 -17.95 21.36 -3.13
C SER A 93 -19.20 21.18 -4.00
N GLU A 94 -19.27 20.12 -4.78
CA GLU A 94 -20.34 19.88 -5.77
C GLU A 94 -21.29 18.75 -5.38
N VAL A 95 -21.17 18.16 -4.19
CA VAL A 95 -22.05 17.03 -3.78
C VAL A 95 -23.52 17.45 -3.80
N THR A 96 -23.84 18.62 -3.25
CA THR A 96 -25.21 19.16 -3.29
C THR A 96 -25.66 19.46 -4.71
N LEU A 97 -24.74 19.97 -5.55
CA LEU A 97 -25.01 20.28 -6.95
C LEU A 97 -25.33 19.01 -7.74
N ALA A 98 -24.56 17.93 -7.56
CA ALA A 98 -24.79 16.66 -8.23
C ALA A 98 -26.15 16.05 -7.88
N LYS A 99 -26.52 16.08 -6.60
CA LYS A 99 -27.86 15.65 -6.17
C LYS A 99 -28.97 16.48 -6.83
N GLN A 100 -28.77 17.78 -7.01
CA GLN A 100 -29.76 18.64 -7.67
C GLN A 100 -29.79 18.44 -9.19
N VAL A 101 -28.67 18.07 -9.81
CA VAL A 101 -28.64 17.63 -11.22
C VAL A 101 -29.41 16.33 -11.40
N ASP A 102 -29.29 15.36 -10.49
CA ASP A 102 -30.14 14.16 -10.52
C ASP A 102 -31.63 14.51 -10.43
N GLN A 103 -32.02 15.40 -9.50
CA GLN A 103 -33.40 15.88 -9.37
C GLN A 103 -33.90 16.58 -10.65
N MET A 104 -33.04 17.35 -11.32
CA MET A 104 -33.36 17.98 -12.61
C MET A 104 -33.59 16.93 -13.70
N ILE A 105 -32.75 15.89 -13.77
CA ILE A 105 -32.91 14.80 -14.74
C ILE A 105 -34.24 14.05 -14.50
N ASP A 106 -34.57 13.76 -13.24
CA ASP A 106 -35.82 13.09 -12.87
C ASP A 106 -37.05 13.93 -13.26
N TRP A 107 -37.02 15.23 -12.99
CA TRP A 107 -38.10 16.14 -13.42
C TRP A 107 -38.25 16.21 -14.94
N LEU A 108 -37.14 16.24 -15.68
CA LEU A 108 -37.19 16.20 -17.14
C LEU A 108 -37.83 14.90 -17.64
N ASP A 109 -37.52 13.78 -16.99
CA ASP A 109 -38.18 12.51 -17.28
C ASP A 109 -39.68 12.55 -17.02
N GLU A 110 -40.12 13.13 -15.90
CA GLU A 110 -41.53 13.32 -15.59
C GLU A 110 -42.23 14.20 -16.65
N CYS A 111 -41.65 15.34 -17.02
CA CYS A 111 -42.18 16.21 -18.07
C CYS A 111 -42.31 15.48 -19.41
N LEU A 112 -41.29 14.69 -19.78
CA LEU A 112 -41.28 13.96 -21.05
C LEU A 112 -42.36 12.86 -21.12
N VAL A 113 -42.84 12.36 -19.99
CA VAL A 113 -43.98 11.41 -19.91
C VAL A 113 -45.34 12.11 -20.06
N GLN A 114 -45.48 13.38 -19.66
CA GLN A 114 -46.76 14.10 -19.73
C GLN A 114 -47.22 14.34 -21.18
N PRO A 115 -48.55 14.33 -21.45
CA PRO A 115 -49.09 14.57 -22.79
C PRO A 115 -48.82 16.00 -23.28
N ASN A 116 -48.90 16.98 -22.38
CA ASN A 116 -48.58 18.38 -22.64
C ASN A 116 -47.27 18.72 -21.91
N LEU A 117 -46.35 19.37 -22.61
CA LEU A 117 -45.11 19.88 -22.01
C LEU A 117 -45.35 21.28 -21.44
N PRO A 118 -44.64 21.66 -20.37
CA PRO A 118 -44.63 23.05 -19.92
C PRO A 118 -44.15 23.98 -21.04
N ASP A 119 -44.74 25.18 -21.09
CA ASP A 119 -44.23 26.26 -21.95
C ASP A 119 -42.79 26.64 -21.54
N PRO A 120 -41.99 27.20 -22.46
CA PRO A 120 -40.68 27.73 -22.15
C PRO A 120 -40.77 28.69 -20.96
N MET A 121 -39.90 28.46 -19.98
CA MET A 121 -39.88 29.23 -18.75
C MET A 121 -38.46 29.62 -18.39
N ALA A 122 -38.27 30.73 -17.69
CA ALA A 122 -36.96 31.05 -17.15
C ALA A 122 -36.50 29.94 -16.19
N ILE A 123 -35.32 29.37 -16.42
CA ILE A 123 -34.81 28.23 -15.64
C ILE A 123 -34.74 28.54 -14.13
N ALA A 124 -34.54 29.82 -13.79
CA ALA A 124 -34.55 30.33 -12.43
C ALA A 124 -35.88 30.07 -11.68
N VAL A 125 -37.02 30.05 -12.39
CA VAL A 125 -38.34 29.81 -11.79
C VAL A 125 -38.43 28.37 -11.29
N TYR A 126 -37.97 27.40 -12.07
CA TYR A 126 -37.96 26.00 -11.67
C TYR A 126 -36.85 25.71 -10.63
N CYS A 127 -35.64 26.22 -10.87
CA CYS A 127 -34.51 25.99 -9.99
C CYS A 127 -34.57 26.80 -8.68
N ALA A 128 -35.62 27.58 -8.42
CA ALA A 128 -35.78 28.34 -7.17
C ALA A 128 -35.62 27.46 -5.91
N ASN A 129 -36.04 26.20 -5.97
CA ASN A 129 -35.89 25.22 -4.89
C ASN A 129 -34.57 24.43 -4.95
N LEU A 130 -33.83 24.50 -6.06
CA LEU A 130 -32.56 23.83 -6.30
C LEU A 130 -31.40 24.83 -6.18
N LYS A 131 -31.18 25.36 -4.97
CA LYS A 131 -30.31 26.53 -4.74
C LYS A 131 -28.90 26.43 -5.35
N ALA A 132 -28.23 25.28 -5.27
CA ALA A 132 -26.86 25.13 -5.78
C ALA A 132 -26.85 25.07 -7.32
N LEU A 133 -27.80 24.36 -7.91
CA LEU A 133 -28.00 24.30 -9.34
C LEU A 133 -28.42 25.66 -9.91
N SER A 134 -29.32 26.35 -9.22
CA SER A 134 -29.73 27.73 -9.56
C SER A 134 -28.53 28.68 -9.57
N ALA A 135 -27.68 28.63 -8.55
CA ALA A 135 -26.48 29.47 -8.48
C ALA A 135 -25.51 29.24 -9.64
N GLU A 136 -25.31 27.98 -10.08
CA GLU A 136 -24.49 27.67 -11.25
C GLU A 136 -25.13 28.18 -12.55
N LEU A 137 -26.45 28.02 -12.69
CA LEU A 137 -27.20 28.38 -13.90
C LEU A 137 -27.55 29.87 -14.00
N GLN A 138 -27.45 30.64 -12.92
CA GLN A 138 -27.68 32.10 -12.92
C GLN A 138 -26.77 32.86 -13.89
N THR A 139 -25.63 32.27 -14.23
CA THR A 139 -24.70 32.83 -15.22
C THR A 139 -25.22 32.76 -16.65
N VAL A 140 -26.30 32.01 -16.89
CA VAL A 140 -26.85 31.72 -18.21
C VAL A 140 -28.27 32.26 -18.30
N TRP A 141 -28.44 33.43 -18.92
CA TRP A 141 -29.70 34.18 -19.00
C TRP A 141 -30.63 33.71 -20.14
N TYR A 142 -30.85 32.40 -20.27
CA TYR A 142 -31.68 31.85 -21.34
C TYR A 142 -32.92 31.12 -20.82
N TRP A 143 -33.94 31.09 -21.66
CA TRP A 143 -35.18 30.36 -21.40
C TRP A 143 -34.92 28.86 -21.43
N PHE A 144 -35.49 28.13 -20.48
CA PHE A 144 -35.49 26.68 -20.53
C PHE A 144 -36.48 26.21 -21.60
N ALA A 145 -36.25 25.01 -22.16
CA ALA A 145 -37.00 24.45 -23.29
C ALA A 145 -36.84 25.18 -24.65
N THR A 146 -35.87 26.06 -24.79
CA THR A 146 -35.52 26.67 -26.09
C THR A 146 -34.20 26.11 -26.66
N PRO A 147 -33.98 26.18 -27.98
CA PRO A 147 -32.77 25.64 -28.61
C PRO A 147 -31.47 26.39 -28.25
N ASP A 148 -31.57 27.63 -27.78
CA ASP A 148 -30.46 28.51 -27.40
C ASP A 148 -29.98 28.31 -25.95
N PHE A 149 -30.66 27.48 -25.16
CA PHE A 149 -30.18 27.14 -23.83
C PHE A 149 -28.85 26.38 -23.92
N VAL A 150 -27.82 26.98 -23.32
CA VAL A 150 -26.49 26.40 -23.15
C VAL A 150 -26.18 26.24 -21.67
N LEU A 151 -25.39 25.23 -21.32
CA LEU A 151 -24.89 25.08 -19.95
C LEU A 151 -23.83 26.15 -19.63
N PRO A 152 -23.52 26.43 -18.35
CA PRO A 152 -22.41 27.31 -18.00
C PRO A 152 -21.08 26.85 -18.63
N GLU A 153 -20.16 27.77 -18.91
CA GLU A 153 -18.85 27.50 -19.52
C GLU A 153 -18.08 26.37 -18.80
N LYS A 154 -18.12 26.39 -17.47
CA LYS A 154 -17.56 25.34 -16.60
C LYS A 154 -18.05 23.93 -16.96
N TRP A 155 -19.31 23.78 -17.37
CA TRP A 155 -19.88 22.48 -17.74
C TRP A 155 -19.70 22.16 -19.21
N GLN A 156 -19.64 23.18 -20.07
CA GLN A 156 -19.23 22.99 -21.48
C GLN A 156 -17.81 22.41 -21.55
N ASP A 157 -16.87 22.96 -20.78
CA ASP A 157 -15.50 22.40 -20.65
C ASP A 157 -15.52 20.92 -20.19
N ARG A 158 -16.43 20.53 -19.30
CA ARG A 158 -16.59 19.13 -18.87
C ARG A 158 -17.09 18.23 -20.00
N ILE A 159 -18.07 18.72 -20.77
CA ILE A 159 -18.62 18.03 -21.94
C ILE A 159 -17.53 17.87 -23.00
N ASP A 160 -16.77 18.94 -23.26
CA ASP A 160 -15.67 18.92 -24.21
C ASP A 160 -14.58 17.95 -23.78
N ARG A 161 -14.24 17.87 -22.49
CA ARG A 161 -13.30 16.86 -21.96
C ARG A 161 -13.79 15.42 -22.13
N LEU A 162 -15.09 15.17 -22.01
CA LEU A 162 -15.65 13.84 -22.28
C LEU A 162 -15.60 13.50 -23.77
N ASN A 163 -15.85 14.48 -24.63
CA ASN A 163 -15.89 14.29 -26.08
C ASN A 163 -14.50 14.26 -26.72
N ASN A 164 -13.54 14.98 -26.15
CA ASN A 164 -12.21 15.14 -26.71
C ASN A 164 -11.33 13.93 -26.36
N LYS A 165 -11.18 13.02 -27.32
CA LYS A 165 -10.39 11.79 -27.17
C LYS A 165 -8.89 12.04 -26.94
N GLU A 166 -8.40 13.23 -27.26
CA GLU A 166 -6.97 13.57 -27.18
C GLU A 166 -6.54 13.99 -25.77
N HIS A 167 -7.44 14.58 -24.97
CA HIS A 167 -7.17 14.89 -23.57
C HIS A 167 -7.61 13.73 -22.67
N LYS A 168 -6.85 12.63 -22.68
CA LYS A 168 -7.01 11.56 -21.69
C LYS A 168 -6.50 12.00 -20.32
N LYS A 169 -7.13 13.05 -19.74
CA LYS A 169 -6.93 13.32 -18.31
C LYS A 169 -7.30 12.06 -17.55
N HIS A 170 -6.39 11.64 -16.68
CA HIS A 170 -6.62 10.48 -15.85
C HIS A 170 -7.81 10.72 -14.91
N PRO A 171 -8.61 9.68 -14.58
CA PRO A 171 -9.64 9.78 -13.55
C PRO A 171 -9.05 10.35 -12.26
N GLN A 172 -9.70 11.35 -11.67
CA GLN A 172 -9.22 12.00 -10.46
C GLN A 172 -9.83 11.39 -9.20
N THR A 173 -10.25 10.12 -9.25
CA THR A 173 -10.81 9.42 -8.09
C THR A 173 -9.71 8.90 -7.16
N ILE A 174 -10.01 8.79 -5.86
CA ILE A 174 -9.10 8.18 -4.88
C ILE A 174 -8.74 6.74 -5.29
N GLU A 175 -9.71 5.98 -5.81
CA GLU A 175 -9.50 4.61 -6.29
C GLU A 175 -8.44 4.54 -7.38
N TYR A 176 -8.58 5.35 -8.43
CA TYR A 176 -7.69 5.33 -9.58
C TYR A 176 -6.25 5.55 -9.14
N TRP A 177 -6.00 6.64 -8.40
CA TRP A 177 -4.67 6.99 -7.93
C TRP A 177 -4.10 5.92 -6.98
N ARG A 178 -4.92 5.36 -6.08
CA ARG A 178 -4.48 4.25 -5.21
C ARG A 178 -4.02 3.04 -6.02
N GLU A 179 -4.79 2.64 -7.05
CA GLU A 179 -4.44 1.50 -7.89
C GLU A 179 -3.18 1.76 -8.73
N GLN A 180 -3.01 2.96 -9.28
CA GLN A 180 -1.77 3.35 -9.96
C GLN A 180 -0.56 3.31 -9.00
N TYR A 181 -0.73 3.81 -7.77
CA TYR A 181 0.32 3.71 -6.76
C TYR A 181 0.67 2.25 -6.44
N ILE A 182 -0.34 1.38 -6.24
CA ILE A 182 -0.13 -0.05 -5.98
C ILE A 182 0.57 -0.73 -7.15
N LYS A 183 0.16 -0.43 -8.39
CA LYS A 183 0.81 -0.93 -9.61
C LYS A 183 2.28 -0.53 -9.64
N ARG A 184 2.60 0.74 -9.40
CA ARG A 184 3.98 1.23 -9.26
C ARG A 184 4.75 0.48 -8.16
N GLN A 185 4.16 0.27 -6.99
CA GLN A 185 4.83 -0.48 -5.92
C GLN A 185 5.11 -1.95 -6.33
N ASN A 186 4.23 -2.57 -7.12
CA ASN A 186 4.42 -3.92 -7.63
C ASN A 186 5.52 -4.01 -8.68
N GLU A 187 5.62 -3.02 -9.58
CA GLU A 187 6.70 -2.95 -10.58
C GLU A 187 8.07 -2.76 -9.93
N ARG A 188 8.13 -2.02 -8.81
CA ARG A 188 9.34 -1.84 -8.00
C ARG A 188 9.68 -3.06 -7.16
N ALA A 189 8.71 -3.91 -6.82
CA ALA A 189 8.90 -5.06 -5.95
C ALA A 189 9.77 -6.14 -6.62
N GLY A 190 10.88 -6.48 -5.98
CA GLY A 190 11.91 -7.38 -6.52
C GLY A 190 12.96 -6.66 -7.38
N LYS A 191 12.80 -5.36 -7.67
CA LYS A 191 13.79 -4.55 -8.39
C LYS A 191 14.44 -3.52 -7.47
N GLN A 192 13.62 -2.61 -6.94
CA GLN A 192 14.06 -1.48 -6.11
C GLN A 192 13.63 -1.62 -4.64
N ILE A 193 12.59 -2.41 -4.38
CA ILE A 193 12.13 -2.71 -3.02
C ILE A 193 11.94 -4.21 -2.88
N THR A 194 11.99 -4.73 -1.66
CA THR A 194 11.72 -6.15 -1.43
C THR A 194 10.25 -6.49 -1.75
N LYS A 195 9.98 -7.74 -2.16
CA LYS A 195 8.61 -8.23 -2.39
C LYS A 195 7.73 -8.07 -1.14
N ASP A 196 8.31 -8.28 0.05
CA ASP A 196 7.62 -8.10 1.33
C ASP A 196 7.25 -6.64 1.60
N THR A 197 8.14 -5.70 1.28
CA THR A 197 7.85 -4.26 1.38
C THR A 197 6.66 -3.92 0.51
N GLY A 198 6.67 -4.31 -0.78
CA GLY A 198 5.56 -4.07 -1.70
C GLY A 198 4.24 -4.68 -1.22
N ARG A 199 4.27 -5.93 -0.74
CA ARG A 199 3.10 -6.61 -0.13
C ARG A 199 2.58 -5.85 1.09
N ASN A 200 3.46 -5.41 1.99
CA ASN A 200 3.08 -4.68 3.19
C ASN A 200 2.39 -3.35 2.82
N LYS A 201 2.95 -2.57 1.89
CA LYS A 201 2.32 -1.33 1.42
C LYS A 201 0.89 -1.56 0.91
N ARG A 202 0.69 -2.61 0.11
CA ARG A 202 -0.61 -3.00 -0.43
C ARG A 202 -1.61 -3.38 0.66
N LEU A 203 -1.17 -4.19 1.62
CA LEU A 203 -1.97 -4.60 2.77
C LEU A 203 -2.39 -3.37 3.60
N LYS A 204 -1.48 -2.43 3.85
CA LYS A 204 -1.77 -1.22 4.62
C LYS A 204 -2.75 -0.30 3.91
N LEU A 205 -2.62 -0.10 2.60
CA LEU A 205 -3.58 0.68 1.82
C LEU A 205 -4.94 -0.03 1.63
N SER A 206 -5.01 -1.36 1.80
CA SER A 206 -6.31 -2.04 1.78
C SER A 206 -7.23 -1.63 2.93
N TYR A 207 -6.67 -1.22 4.07
CA TYR A 207 -7.46 -0.65 5.17
C TYR A 207 -8.04 0.70 4.77
N PHE A 208 -7.23 1.58 4.18
CA PHE A 208 -7.69 2.86 3.63
C PHE A 208 -8.81 2.66 2.59
N ARG A 209 -8.64 1.69 1.68
CA ARG A 209 -9.66 1.31 0.68
C ARG A 209 -11.02 0.99 1.29
N LYS A 210 -11.04 0.22 2.39
CA LYS A 210 -12.29 -0.29 3.00
C LYS A 210 -13.06 0.77 3.77
N ASN A 211 -12.37 1.77 4.31
CA ASN A 211 -12.95 2.72 5.26
C ASN A 211 -13.18 4.12 4.67
N ARG A 212 -12.95 4.31 3.37
CA ARG A 212 -13.07 5.62 2.71
C ARG A 212 -13.83 5.50 1.40
N ASP A 213 -14.52 6.57 1.04
CA ASP A 213 -15.13 6.69 -0.27
C ASP A 213 -14.05 6.73 -1.35
N GLN A 214 -13.97 5.65 -2.14
CA GLN A 214 -12.97 5.51 -3.18
C GLN A 214 -13.36 6.22 -4.49
N GLN A 215 -14.64 6.56 -4.65
CA GLN A 215 -15.15 7.29 -5.81
C GLN A 215 -15.06 8.82 -5.63
N ALA A 216 -14.82 9.28 -4.41
CA ALA A 216 -14.56 10.68 -4.15
C ALA A 216 -13.37 11.19 -4.97
N HIS A 217 -13.45 12.46 -5.37
CA HIS A 217 -12.37 13.15 -6.06
C HIS A 217 -11.13 13.24 -5.14
N ILE A 218 -9.92 13.16 -5.68
CA ILE A 218 -8.66 13.14 -4.91
C ILE A 218 -8.45 14.44 -4.11
N THR A 219 -8.96 15.56 -4.61
CA THR A 219 -8.94 16.88 -3.93
C THR A 219 -9.80 16.93 -2.67
N THR A 220 -10.66 15.93 -2.43
CA THR A 220 -11.41 15.81 -1.16
C THR A 220 -10.52 15.45 0.03
N ILE A 221 -9.30 14.97 -0.22
CA ILE A 221 -8.29 14.69 0.81
C ILE A 221 -7.64 16.00 1.25
N ASP A 222 -8.34 16.76 2.08
CA ASP A 222 -7.85 17.99 2.70
C ASP A 222 -7.15 17.72 4.05
N GLY A 223 -6.68 18.78 4.71
CA GLY A 223 -6.02 18.66 6.02
C GLY A 223 -6.92 18.09 7.12
N ARG A 224 -8.24 18.27 7.01
CA ARG A 224 -9.23 17.68 7.93
C ARG A 224 -9.42 16.19 7.64
N TYR A 225 -9.49 15.80 6.37
CA TYR A 225 -9.57 14.40 5.97
C TYR A 225 -8.38 13.58 6.49
N ILE A 226 -7.16 14.13 6.38
CA ILE A 226 -5.94 13.49 6.91
C ILE A 226 -6.04 13.33 8.43
N LYS A 227 -6.51 14.36 9.14
CA LYS A 227 -6.71 14.32 10.59
C LYS A 227 -7.76 13.28 11.00
N ASP A 228 -8.88 13.22 10.29
CA ASP A 228 -9.94 12.23 10.54
C ASP A 228 -9.43 10.80 10.32
N PHE A 229 -8.62 10.57 9.29
CA PHE A 229 -7.95 9.28 9.08
C PHE A 229 -6.91 8.95 10.16
N HIS A 230 -6.14 9.94 10.64
CA HIS A 230 -5.25 9.74 11.78
C HIS A 230 -6.00 9.32 13.05
N VAL A 231 -7.08 10.03 13.41
CA VAL A 231 -7.91 9.72 14.60
C VAL A 231 -8.48 8.31 14.51
N GLU A 232 -8.95 7.90 13.34
CA GLU A 232 -9.43 6.55 13.13
C GLU A 232 -8.35 5.50 13.33
N VAL A 233 -7.17 5.68 12.72
CA VAL A 233 -6.04 4.75 12.86
C VAL A 233 -5.56 4.72 14.32
N ASP A 234 -5.60 5.84 15.04
CA ASP A 234 -5.25 5.91 16.46
C ASP A 234 -6.27 5.13 17.33
N GLY A 235 -7.55 5.16 16.96
CA GLY A 235 -8.61 4.38 17.62
C GLY A 235 -8.54 2.86 17.41
N LEU A 236 -7.68 2.36 16.51
CA LEU A 236 -7.51 0.92 16.31
C LEU A 236 -6.80 0.27 17.50
N ASN A 237 -7.30 -0.89 17.94
CA ASN A 237 -6.64 -1.72 18.95
C ASN A 237 -5.42 -2.46 18.35
N LEU A 238 -4.41 -1.68 17.95
CA LEU A 238 -3.18 -2.14 17.33
C LEU A 238 -1.97 -1.54 18.05
N ALA A 239 -0.86 -2.27 18.05
CA ALA A 239 0.40 -1.74 18.53
C ALA A 239 0.74 -0.41 17.85
N LYS A 240 1.31 0.55 18.60
CA LYS A 240 1.69 1.88 18.08
C LYS A 240 2.41 1.81 16.74
N ARG A 241 3.42 0.95 16.63
CA ARG A 241 4.21 0.83 15.40
C ARG A 241 3.36 0.41 14.19
N THR A 242 2.38 -0.45 14.41
CA THR A 242 1.47 -0.90 13.36
C THR A 242 0.57 0.25 12.89
N ARG A 243 0.11 1.10 13.81
CA ARG A 243 -0.68 2.31 13.51
C ARG A 243 0.15 3.33 12.73
N GLU A 244 1.38 3.60 13.18
CA GLU A 244 2.37 4.39 12.43
C GLU A 244 2.54 3.86 11.00
N ASP A 245 2.78 2.55 10.84
CA ASP A 245 2.97 1.96 9.52
C ASP A 245 1.73 2.12 8.61
N TYR A 246 0.49 2.06 9.15
CA TYR A 246 -0.71 2.34 8.35
C TYR A 246 -0.73 3.79 7.84
N PHE A 247 -0.48 4.73 8.75
CA PHE A 247 -0.54 6.16 8.44
C PHE A 247 0.62 6.61 7.54
N ASP A 248 1.83 6.11 7.76
CA ASP A 248 3.01 6.40 6.93
C ASP A 248 2.83 5.87 5.49
N ASN A 249 2.18 4.72 5.31
CA ASN A 249 1.86 4.19 3.98
C ASN A 249 0.81 5.04 3.26
N PHE A 250 -0.19 5.54 3.99
CA PHE A 250 -1.16 6.50 3.47
C PHE A 250 -0.47 7.82 3.06
N LYS A 251 0.38 8.39 3.91
CA LYS A 251 1.18 9.57 3.56
C LYS A 251 2.11 9.33 2.37
N SER A 252 2.72 8.15 2.27
CA SER A 252 3.58 7.81 1.12
C SER A 252 2.78 7.79 -0.19
N PHE A 253 1.55 7.28 -0.15
CA PHE A 253 0.62 7.33 -1.28
C PHE A 253 0.29 8.78 -1.67
N LEU A 254 -0.11 9.63 -0.72
CA LEU A 254 -0.42 11.03 -1.00
C LEU A 254 0.77 11.86 -1.45
N THR A 255 1.96 11.57 -0.92
CA THR A 255 3.20 12.21 -1.37
C THR A 255 3.46 11.88 -2.84
N TRP A 256 3.26 10.62 -3.24
CA TRP A 256 3.36 10.25 -4.64
C TRP A 256 2.29 10.94 -5.51
N CYS A 257 1.03 11.01 -5.06
CA CYS A 257 0.00 11.75 -5.79
C CYS A 257 0.39 13.22 -5.99
N HIS A 258 0.97 13.87 -4.98
CA HIS A 258 1.40 15.26 -5.09
C HIS A 258 2.56 15.47 -6.08
N GLU A 259 3.42 14.45 -6.23
CA GLU A 259 4.57 14.48 -7.14
C GLU A 259 4.20 14.14 -8.60
N ASP A 260 2.98 13.63 -8.83
CA ASP A 260 2.52 13.21 -10.15
C ASP A 260 1.77 14.36 -10.84
N GLU A 261 2.28 14.85 -11.97
CA GLU A 261 1.77 16.05 -12.65
C GLU A 261 0.31 15.92 -13.13
N ASP A 262 -0.14 14.69 -13.37
CA ASP A 262 -1.51 14.41 -13.80
C ASP A 262 -2.51 14.35 -12.64
N CYS A 263 -2.03 14.36 -11.39
CA CYS A 263 -2.87 14.26 -10.20
C CYS A 263 -3.20 15.64 -9.62
N GLU A 264 -4.49 15.92 -9.43
CA GLU A 264 -4.94 17.21 -8.89
C GLU A 264 -4.78 17.33 -7.36
N PHE A 265 -4.12 16.37 -6.69
CA PHE A 265 -3.93 16.40 -5.24
C PHE A 265 -2.98 17.51 -4.80
N VAL A 266 -3.49 18.45 -4.00
CA VAL A 266 -2.69 19.51 -3.36
C VAL A 266 -2.38 19.12 -1.93
N LYS A 267 -1.10 18.97 -1.62
CA LYS A 267 -0.61 18.60 -0.29
C LYS A 267 -0.96 19.67 0.77
N PRO A 268 -1.75 19.34 1.82
CA PRO A 268 -2.13 20.30 2.84
C PRO A 268 -0.95 20.76 3.71
N ALA A 269 -1.01 21.99 4.26
CA ALA A 269 0.05 22.55 5.10
C ALA A 269 0.35 21.71 6.36
N ASN A 270 -0.67 21.07 6.94
CA ASN A 270 -0.53 20.23 8.13
C ASN A 270 -0.06 18.80 7.82
N PHE A 271 0.25 18.45 6.56
CA PHE A 271 0.58 17.07 6.15
C PHE A 271 1.71 16.41 6.96
N ASN A 272 2.70 17.19 7.39
CA ASN A 272 3.83 16.75 8.21
C ASN A 272 3.73 17.24 9.67
N SER A 273 2.54 17.63 10.11
CA SER A 273 2.32 18.10 11.48
C SER A 273 2.68 17.03 12.50
N SER A 274 3.37 17.44 13.57
CA SER A 274 3.70 16.58 14.71
C SER A 274 2.44 16.11 15.46
N GLU A 275 1.28 16.73 15.20
CA GLU A 275 -0.01 16.31 15.75
C GLU A 275 -0.38 14.87 15.35
N PHE A 276 0.15 14.38 14.22
CA PHE A 276 -0.10 13.03 13.73
C PHE A 276 0.82 11.96 14.35
N THR A 277 1.20 12.17 15.62
CA THR A 277 2.03 11.23 16.37
C THR A 277 1.18 10.34 17.25
N PHE A 278 1.29 9.02 17.06
CA PHE A 278 0.66 8.02 17.91
C PHE A 278 1.33 7.98 19.29
N ARG A 279 0.55 8.24 20.35
CA ARG A 279 1.02 8.17 21.73
C ARG A 279 0.67 6.82 22.36
N GLU A 280 1.47 6.43 23.34
CA GLU A 280 1.19 5.26 24.17
C GLU A 280 0.95 5.73 25.59
N PRO A 281 -0.20 5.40 26.20
CA PRO A 281 -0.60 5.96 27.50
C PRO A 281 0.36 5.55 28.62
N GLU A 282 0.97 4.36 28.53
CA GLU A 282 1.86 3.83 29.57
C GLU A 282 3.30 4.39 29.53
N GLY A 283 3.64 5.21 28.53
CA GLY A 283 4.98 5.76 28.33
C GLY A 283 6.05 4.73 27.91
N THR A 284 7.27 5.21 27.67
CA THR A 284 8.38 4.38 27.15
C THR A 284 9.20 3.68 28.24
N GLY A 285 9.16 4.17 29.48
CA GLY A 285 9.98 3.66 30.58
C GLY A 285 9.68 2.21 30.95
N ARG A 286 8.41 1.89 31.19
CA ARG A 286 7.95 0.52 31.50
C ARG A 286 8.30 -0.48 30.40
N LYS A 287 8.26 -0.04 29.14
CA LYS A 287 8.64 -0.86 27.99
C LYS A 287 10.11 -1.23 27.98
N ARG A 288 11.02 -0.35 28.44
CA ARG A 288 12.44 -0.69 28.53
C ARG A 288 12.67 -1.82 29.54
N LEU A 289 11.99 -1.76 30.69
CA LEU A 289 12.05 -2.82 31.70
C LEU A 289 11.47 -4.14 31.17
N GLN A 290 10.30 -4.13 30.54
CA GLN A 290 9.73 -5.32 29.90
C GLN A 290 10.65 -5.89 28.81
N LYS A 291 11.29 -5.03 28.01
CA LYS A 291 12.27 -5.47 27.01
C LYS A 291 13.54 -6.04 27.64
N LYS A 292 13.94 -5.59 28.83
CA LYS A 292 15.08 -6.16 29.57
C LYS A 292 14.81 -7.61 29.96
N LEU A 293 13.58 -7.96 30.34
CA LEU A 293 13.17 -9.34 30.68
C LEU A 293 13.27 -10.31 29.50
N LEU A 294 13.23 -9.78 28.26
CA LEU A 294 13.39 -10.56 27.03
C LEU A 294 14.87 -10.83 26.68
N LEU A 295 15.83 -10.17 27.33
CA LEU A 295 17.26 -10.48 27.16
C LEU A 295 17.54 -11.87 27.73
N TRP A 296 18.47 -12.58 27.10
CA TRP A 296 18.82 -13.94 27.46
C TRP A 296 19.84 -13.96 28.60
N THR A 297 19.70 -14.92 29.51
CA THR A 297 20.69 -15.18 30.57
C THR A 297 21.67 -16.28 30.14
N PRO A 298 22.82 -16.42 30.82
CA PRO A 298 23.76 -17.53 30.57
C PRO A 298 23.10 -18.91 30.65
N ASP A 299 22.29 -19.16 31.67
CA ASP A 299 21.60 -20.44 31.86
C ASP A 299 20.60 -20.72 30.73
N GLU A 300 19.87 -19.71 30.27
CA GLU A 300 18.90 -19.84 29.18
C GLU A 300 19.60 -20.17 27.85
N VAL A 301 20.75 -19.54 27.57
CA VAL A 301 21.53 -19.85 26.38
C VAL A 301 22.16 -21.23 26.49
N LYS A 302 22.77 -21.57 27.63
CA LYS A 302 23.34 -22.92 27.86
C LYS A 302 22.30 -24.00 27.64
N LYS A 303 21.10 -23.81 28.21
CA LYS A 303 19.94 -24.69 27.99
C LYS A 303 19.54 -24.76 26.52
N ALA A 304 19.48 -23.62 25.82
CA ALA A 304 19.13 -23.62 24.40
C ALA A 304 20.17 -24.36 23.56
N ILE A 305 21.46 -24.29 23.92
CA ILE A 305 22.51 -25.02 23.20
C ILE A 305 22.43 -26.53 23.46
N SER A 306 22.11 -26.95 24.69
CA SER A 306 22.00 -28.37 25.04
C SER A 306 20.71 -29.02 24.55
N ASP A 307 19.58 -28.34 24.66
CA ASP A 307 18.26 -28.96 24.55
C ASP A 307 17.65 -28.81 23.15
N LEU A 308 18.01 -27.77 22.40
CA LEU A 308 17.43 -27.55 21.06
C LEU A 308 18.04 -28.50 20.02
N PRO A 309 17.29 -28.91 18.99
CA PRO A 309 17.83 -29.70 17.89
C PRO A 309 18.97 -29.00 17.16
N ALA A 310 19.87 -29.80 16.56
CA ALA A 310 21.15 -29.36 15.99
C ALA A 310 21.11 -28.12 15.06
N PRO A 311 20.18 -27.95 14.10
CA PRO A 311 20.24 -26.71 13.33
C PRO A 311 19.90 -25.49 14.20
N TYR A 312 19.01 -25.64 15.19
CA TYR A 312 18.52 -24.53 15.99
C TYR A 312 19.45 -24.12 17.13
N ASN A 313 20.19 -25.05 17.74
CA ASN A 313 21.24 -24.66 18.69
C ASN A 313 22.37 -23.90 17.98
N CYS A 314 22.74 -24.29 16.76
CA CYS A 314 23.68 -23.58 15.90
C CYS A 314 23.18 -22.15 15.58
N TYR A 315 21.90 -22.00 15.22
CA TYR A 315 21.33 -20.67 14.96
C TYR A 315 21.31 -19.78 16.20
N VAL A 316 21.01 -20.34 17.38
CA VAL A 316 21.04 -19.58 18.65
C VAL A 316 22.43 -19.03 18.92
N ILE A 317 23.47 -19.88 18.82
CA ILE A 317 24.84 -19.44 19.09
C ILE A 317 25.34 -18.43 18.05
N LEU A 318 25.00 -18.57 16.77
CA LEU A 318 25.33 -17.60 15.73
C LEU A 318 24.70 -16.22 15.97
N MET A 319 23.43 -16.19 16.41
CA MET A 319 22.76 -14.93 16.74
C MET A 319 23.37 -14.21 17.96
N LEU A 320 24.02 -14.96 18.85
CA LEU A 320 24.72 -14.41 20.02
C LEU A 320 26.20 -14.09 19.75
N ASN A 321 26.91 -14.91 18.97
CA ASN A 321 28.33 -14.72 18.68
C ASN A 321 28.54 -13.62 17.64
N CYS A 322 27.72 -13.57 16.59
CA CYS A 322 27.89 -12.67 15.44
C CYS A 322 26.79 -11.61 15.35
N GLY A 323 25.87 -11.56 16.33
CA GLY A 323 24.74 -10.63 16.30
C GLY A 323 23.80 -10.86 15.13
N PHE A 324 23.78 -12.03 14.49
CA PHE A 324 22.99 -12.25 13.28
C PHE A 324 21.48 -12.16 13.52
N ARG A 325 20.74 -11.80 12.47
CA ARG A 325 19.31 -12.07 12.34
C ARG A 325 19.12 -13.39 11.60
N HIS A 326 17.94 -13.99 11.72
CA HIS A 326 17.54 -15.17 10.91
C HIS A 326 17.75 -14.97 9.39
N GLN A 327 17.63 -13.73 8.89
CA GLN A 327 17.93 -13.46 7.48
C GLN A 327 19.43 -13.52 7.20
N ASP A 328 20.27 -12.99 8.09
CA ASP A 328 21.73 -13.02 7.91
C ASP A 328 22.24 -14.48 7.94
N ILE A 329 21.72 -15.33 8.84
CA ILE A 329 22.00 -16.78 8.85
C ILE A 329 21.56 -17.44 7.54
N SER A 330 20.38 -17.06 7.03
CA SER A 330 19.81 -17.67 5.83
C SER A 330 20.52 -17.29 4.53
N SER A 331 21.22 -16.16 4.50
CA SER A 331 21.98 -15.71 3.34
C SER A 331 23.49 -15.88 3.49
N LEU A 332 23.95 -16.48 4.60
CA LEU A 332 25.35 -16.84 4.81
C LEU A 332 25.82 -17.81 3.72
N GLN A 333 26.91 -17.46 3.04
CA GLN A 333 27.49 -18.24 1.95
C GLN A 333 28.77 -18.93 2.38
N HIS A 334 29.14 -20.01 1.68
CA HIS A 334 30.37 -20.74 2.01
C HIS A 334 31.62 -19.86 1.93
N PHE A 335 31.66 -18.89 1.02
CA PHE A 335 32.81 -17.97 0.91
C PHE A 335 32.90 -16.98 2.07
N ASP A 336 31.81 -16.71 2.80
CA ASP A 336 31.82 -15.84 3.99
C ASP A 336 32.45 -16.58 5.20
N LEU A 337 32.51 -17.91 5.15
CA LEU A 337 32.93 -18.78 6.27
C LEU A 337 34.38 -19.21 6.12
N HIS A 338 35.26 -18.64 6.95
CA HIS A 338 36.68 -18.96 6.99
C HIS A 338 36.98 -19.87 8.18
N ILE A 339 36.74 -21.18 8.02
CA ILE A 339 36.89 -22.20 9.06
C ILE A 339 38.30 -22.19 9.66
N ASP A 340 39.34 -22.15 8.81
CA ASP A 340 40.74 -22.19 9.23
C ASP A 340 41.13 -20.98 10.09
N GLN A 341 40.55 -19.82 9.78
CA GLN A 341 40.76 -18.57 10.51
C GLN A 341 39.79 -18.42 11.69
N LYS A 342 38.85 -19.36 11.87
CA LYS A 342 37.76 -19.32 12.85
C LYS A 342 36.97 -18.01 12.75
N ARG A 343 36.62 -17.60 11.53
CA ARG A 343 35.97 -16.32 11.25
C ARG A 343 34.78 -16.44 10.30
N ILE A 344 33.84 -15.51 10.45
CA ILE A 344 32.86 -15.18 9.42
C ILE A 344 33.12 -13.74 8.97
N ILE A 345 33.34 -13.54 7.67
CA ILE A 345 33.54 -12.23 7.06
C ILE A 345 32.33 -11.94 6.18
N ILE A 346 31.50 -10.98 6.57
CA ILE A 346 30.23 -10.75 5.88
C ILE A 346 29.83 -9.27 5.86
N GLN A 347 29.28 -8.85 4.71
CA GLN A 347 28.44 -7.66 4.62
C GLN A 347 26.97 -8.09 4.70
N ARG A 348 26.20 -7.48 5.59
CA ARG A 348 24.81 -7.92 5.82
C ARG A 348 23.95 -7.71 4.58
N GLU A 349 23.28 -8.77 4.12
CA GLU A 349 22.44 -8.77 2.91
C GLU A 349 21.39 -7.64 2.90
N LYS A 350 20.84 -7.27 4.06
CA LYS A 350 19.86 -6.17 4.13
C LYS A 350 20.46 -4.82 3.71
N LEU A 351 21.77 -4.63 3.88
CA LEU A 351 22.49 -3.38 3.70
C LEU A 351 23.55 -3.46 2.59
N ASN A 352 23.63 -4.56 1.85
CA ASN A 352 24.64 -4.77 0.81
C ASN A 352 24.56 -3.80 -0.38
N GLN A 353 23.47 -3.02 -0.48
CA GLN A 353 23.31 -1.93 -1.46
C GLN A 353 23.74 -0.56 -0.90
N GLN A 354 24.20 -0.50 0.34
CA GLN A 354 24.61 0.74 0.99
C GLN A 354 26.13 0.76 1.13
N ASP A 355 26.78 1.74 0.51
CA ASP A 355 28.23 1.92 0.59
C ASP A 355 28.71 2.20 2.03
N THR A 356 27.79 2.61 2.91
CA THR A 356 28.06 2.87 4.34
C THR A 356 27.92 1.63 5.23
N ALA A 357 27.57 0.48 4.66
CA ALA A 357 27.41 -0.76 5.41
C ALA A 357 28.74 -1.51 5.51
N PRO A 358 29.28 -1.73 6.71
CA PRO A 358 30.60 -2.33 6.87
C PRO A 358 30.62 -3.81 6.51
N VAL A 359 31.79 -4.28 6.03
CA VAL A 359 32.12 -5.70 5.94
C VAL A 359 32.77 -6.10 7.26
N ILE A 360 32.16 -7.02 8.00
CA ILE A 360 32.59 -7.31 9.37
C ILE A 360 33.18 -8.70 9.46
N SER A 361 34.33 -8.78 10.12
CA SER A 361 35.07 -10.00 10.41
C SER A 361 34.79 -10.43 11.86
N TYR A 362 33.88 -11.39 12.04
CA TYR A 362 33.50 -11.92 13.35
C TYR A 362 34.38 -13.11 13.75
N PRO A 363 35.07 -13.08 14.90
CA PRO A 363 35.70 -14.27 15.45
C PRO A 363 34.65 -15.23 16.00
N LEU A 364 34.87 -16.52 15.77
CA LEU A 364 34.00 -17.59 16.22
C LEU A 364 34.54 -18.22 17.51
N TRP A 365 33.64 -18.46 18.46
CA TRP A 365 33.96 -19.32 19.60
C TRP A 365 34.15 -20.76 19.13
N SER A 366 34.94 -21.55 19.84
CA SER A 366 35.17 -22.97 19.51
C SER A 366 33.86 -23.74 19.39
N LYS A 367 32.91 -23.49 20.32
CA LYS A 367 31.60 -24.14 20.28
C LYS A 367 30.75 -23.69 19.09
N THR A 368 30.87 -22.43 18.67
CA THR A 368 30.19 -21.93 17.46
C THR A 368 30.72 -22.64 16.22
N LEU A 369 32.04 -22.81 16.10
CA LEU A 369 32.66 -23.49 14.98
C LEU A 369 32.24 -24.95 14.88
N GLU A 370 32.26 -25.67 16.01
CA GLU A 370 31.77 -27.05 16.13
C GLU A 370 30.33 -27.17 15.60
N LEU A 371 29.42 -26.33 16.11
CA LEU A 371 28.01 -26.37 15.70
C LEU A 371 27.78 -25.95 14.24
N ILE A 372 28.62 -25.09 13.67
CA ILE A 372 28.57 -24.77 12.23
C ILE A 372 28.99 -25.99 11.42
N GLN A 373 30.11 -26.64 11.78
CA GLN A 373 30.63 -27.80 11.07
C GLN A 373 29.63 -28.96 11.06
N ASP A 374 28.92 -29.18 12.18
CA ASP A 374 27.89 -30.22 12.29
C ASP A 374 26.64 -29.95 11.43
N ASN A 375 26.42 -28.69 11.02
CA ASN A 375 25.20 -28.26 10.33
C ASN A 375 25.47 -27.65 8.94
N ILE A 376 26.69 -27.76 8.43
CA ILE A 376 27.04 -27.23 7.12
C ILE A 376 26.33 -28.04 6.03
N SER A 377 25.70 -27.35 5.08
CA SER A 377 25.06 -28.00 3.95
C SER A 377 26.05 -28.27 2.81
N GLU A 378 25.75 -29.24 1.96
CA GLU A 378 26.52 -29.53 0.74
C GLU A 378 26.15 -28.61 -0.45
N HIS A 379 25.30 -27.61 -0.23
CA HIS A 379 24.84 -26.73 -1.30
C HIS A 379 25.95 -25.82 -1.80
N GLU A 380 26.10 -25.67 -3.11
CA GLU A 380 27.17 -24.88 -3.75
C GLU A 380 27.36 -23.48 -3.14
N LYS A 381 26.24 -22.81 -2.82
CA LYS A 381 26.24 -21.41 -2.37
C LYS A 381 26.07 -21.17 -0.86
N TYR A 382 25.19 -21.90 -0.16
CA TYR A 382 24.65 -21.45 1.13
C TYR A 382 25.05 -22.41 2.24
N VAL A 383 25.50 -21.86 3.37
CA VAL A 383 25.96 -22.67 4.52
C VAL A 383 24.80 -23.47 5.14
N PHE A 384 23.61 -22.88 5.24
CA PHE A 384 22.46 -23.48 5.90
C PHE A 384 21.24 -23.57 4.99
N LEU A 385 20.64 -24.76 4.93
CA LEU A 385 19.40 -25.03 4.21
C LEU A 385 18.34 -25.64 5.14
N ASN A 386 17.09 -25.50 4.74
CA ASN A 386 15.96 -26.17 5.36
C ASN A 386 15.86 -27.62 4.84
N GLU A 387 15.00 -28.42 5.46
CA GLU A 387 14.76 -29.83 5.10
C GLU A 387 14.34 -30.06 3.64
N LYS A 388 13.88 -29.02 2.93
CA LYS A 388 13.50 -29.07 1.51
C LYS A 388 14.60 -28.57 0.57
N GLY A 389 15.82 -28.35 1.08
CA GLY A 389 16.94 -27.80 0.32
C GLY A 389 16.85 -26.31 0.01
N GLY A 390 15.89 -25.59 0.59
CA GLY A 390 15.75 -24.14 0.41
C GLY A 390 16.42 -23.33 1.51
N GLN A 391 16.55 -22.02 1.33
CA GLN A 391 17.03 -21.11 2.38
C GLN A 391 16.21 -21.19 3.69
N VAL A 392 16.88 -21.01 4.83
CA VAL A 392 16.27 -21.13 6.19
C VAL A 392 15.51 -19.88 6.68
N ARG A 393 15.40 -18.83 5.87
CA ARG A 393 14.86 -17.51 6.25
C ARG A 393 13.52 -17.57 6.98
N GLY A 394 12.57 -18.32 6.44
CA GLY A 394 11.22 -18.47 7.00
C GLY A 394 11.10 -19.60 8.02
N SER A 395 11.94 -20.63 7.91
CA SER A 395 11.86 -21.82 8.75
C SER A 395 12.32 -21.52 10.17
N ILE A 396 13.41 -20.77 10.37
CA ILE A 396 13.93 -20.43 11.71
C ILE A 396 12.86 -19.75 12.57
N LYS A 397 12.24 -18.69 12.04
CA LYS A 397 11.23 -17.92 12.78
C LYS A 397 9.96 -18.74 13.05
N THR A 398 9.51 -19.48 12.06
CA THR A 398 8.30 -20.31 12.16
C THR A 398 8.50 -21.44 13.17
N TRP A 399 9.65 -22.11 13.11
CA TRP A 399 10.00 -23.18 14.04
C TRP A 399 10.11 -22.65 15.47
N TRP A 400 10.85 -21.56 15.69
CA TRP A 400 10.97 -20.95 17.01
C TRP A 400 9.60 -20.60 17.61
N PHE A 401 8.72 -19.98 16.82
CA PHE A 401 7.38 -19.60 17.29
C PHE A 401 6.54 -20.82 17.72
N ARG A 402 6.67 -21.95 17.03
CA ARG A 402 5.94 -23.18 17.33
C ARG A 402 6.47 -23.90 18.57
N HIS A 403 7.79 -24.02 18.69
CA HIS A 403 8.38 -24.93 19.67
C HIS A 403 8.95 -24.23 20.92
N LYS A 404 9.11 -22.90 20.95
CA LYS A 404 9.73 -22.21 22.11
C LYS A 404 9.09 -22.57 23.46
N LYS A 405 7.78 -22.84 23.49
CA LYS A 405 7.07 -23.18 24.73
C LYS A 405 7.47 -24.57 25.24
N GLU A 406 7.64 -25.53 24.34
CA GLU A 406 8.04 -26.91 24.65
C GLU A 406 9.42 -26.95 25.31
N TYR A 407 10.33 -26.06 24.88
CA TYR A 407 11.68 -25.93 25.45
C TYR A 407 11.75 -24.92 26.62
N GLY A 408 10.62 -24.39 27.11
CA GLY A 408 10.58 -23.47 28.25
C GLY A 408 11.05 -22.04 27.97
N PHE A 409 10.93 -21.58 26.73
CA PHE A 409 11.32 -20.25 26.25
C PHE A 409 10.12 -19.40 25.82
N ASP A 410 8.93 -19.60 26.40
CA ASP A 410 7.73 -18.87 26.00
C ASP A 410 7.85 -17.35 26.19
N HIS A 411 8.53 -16.92 27.25
CA HIS A 411 8.83 -15.51 27.52
C HIS A 411 9.95 -14.95 26.65
N LYS A 412 10.60 -15.74 25.79
CA LYS A 412 11.74 -15.30 24.98
C LYS A 412 11.41 -15.09 23.52
N ARG A 413 12.25 -14.24 22.93
CA ARG A 413 12.27 -13.94 21.50
C ARG A 413 13.64 -14.24 20.95
N LEU A 414 13.67 -14.92 19.81
CA LEU A 414 14.93 -15.26 19.14
C LEU A 414 15.72 -14.00 18.72
N ASP A 415 15.03 -12.95 18.24
CA ASP A 415 15.69 -11.70 17.85
C ASP A 415 16.33 -10.93 19.03
N TYR A 416 16.09 -11.36 20.28
CA TYR A 416 16.70 -10.78 21.47
C TYR A 416 18.07 -11.38 21.81
N LEU A 417 18.50 -12.49 21.20
CA LEU A 417 19.90 -12.95 21.32
C LEU A 417 20.87 -11.90 20.79
N ARG A 418 20.61 -11.40 19.58
CA ARG A 418 21.32 -10.26 18.98
C ARG A 418 21.36 -9.03 19.91
N LYS A 419 20.22 -8.68 20.53
CA LYS A 419 20.16 -7.55 21.48
C LYS A 419 20.91 -7.84 22.77
N THR A 420 20.94 -9.08 23.21
CA THR A 420 21.66 -9.53 24.39
C THR A 420 23.16 -9.34 24.18
N GLY A 421 23.70 -9.85 23.07
CA GLY A 421 25.10 -9.63 22.71
C GLY A 421 25.45 -8.15 22.56
N SER A 422 24.64 -7.38 21.83
CA SER A 422 24.86 -5.93 21.66
C SER A 422 24.80 -5.16 22.98
N THR A 423 23.89 -5.53 23.89
CA THR A 423 23.80 -4.89 25.22
C THR A 423 25.04 -5.16 26.05
N ILE A 424 25.62 -6.36 25.97
CA ILE A 424 26.83 -6.74 26.71
C ILE A 424 28.06 -6.06 26.10
N ILE A 425 28.19 -6.07 24.78
CA ILE A 425 29.28 -5.38 24.06
C ILE A 425 29.25 -3.88 24.35
N ALA A 426 28.07 -3.24 24.34
CA ALA A 426 27.90 -1.83 24.67
C ALA A 426 28.30 -1.46 26.11
N ARG A 427 28.37 -2.43 27.05
CA ARG A 427 28.91 -2.19 28.40
C ARG A 427 30.42 -2.06 28.39
N LYS A 428 31.10 -2.75 27.47
CA LYS A 428 32.55 -2.67 27.29
C LYS A 428 32.92 -1.43 26.49
N ASP A 429 32.29 -1.23 25.35
CA ASP A 429 32.41 -0.01 24.55
C ASP A 429 31.11 0.24 23.76
N LYS A 430 30.51 1.41 23.99
CA LYS A 430 29.26 1.85 23.33
C LYS A 430 29.41 2.06 21.84
N ASN A 431 30.63 2.08 21.30
CA ASN A 431 30.88 2.27 19.87
C ASN A 431 30.96 0.94 19.12
N LEU A 432 31.23 -0.16 19.82
CA LEU A 432 31.43 -1.48 19.21
C LEU A 432 30.11 -2.22 18.95
N ASP A 433 29.00 -1.79 19.56
CA ASP A 433 27.72 -2.45 19.33
C ASP A 433 27.23 -2.23 17.89
N GLU A 434 27.44 -1.05 17.30
CA GLU A 434 27.13 -0.79 15.88
C GLU A 434 27.91 -1.73 14.95
N PHE A 435 29.19 -1.96 15.22
CA PHE A 435 30.03 -2.92 14.48
C PHE A 435 29.57 -4.36 14.69
N TYR A 436 29.36 -4.79 15.94
CA TYR A 436 28.81 -6.12 16.24
C TYR A 436 27.45 -6.38 15.59
N LEU A 437 26.65 -5.34 15.40
CA LEU A 437 25.35 -5.43 14.76
C LEU A 437 25.43 -5.35 13.22
N GLY A 438 26.54 -4.89 12.65
CA GLY A 438 26.62 -4.49 11.24
C GLY A 438 25.52 -3.52 10.87
N GLU A 439 25.41 -2.43 11.61
CA GLU A 439 24.59 -1.28 11.21
C GLU A 439 25.38 -0.35 10.29
N SER A 440 24.69 0.36 9.41
CA SER A 440 25.32 1.34 8.54
C SER A 440 25.97 2.44 9.40
N LEU A 441 27.20 2.80 9.05
CA LEU A 441 27.96 3.81 9.75
C LEU A 441 27.28 5.18 9.56
N LYS A 442 27.05 5.89 10.67
CA LYS A 442 26.26 7.14 10.65
C LYS A 442 27.09 8.41 10.48
N THR A 443 28.37 8.38 10.86
CA THR A 443 29.23 9.56 10.83
C THR A 443 30.15 9.52 9.62
N THR A 444 30.32 10.67 8.95
CA THR A 444 31.27 10.86 7.85
C THR A 444 32.67 10.35 8.20
N SER A 445 33.09 10.54 9.45
CA SER A 445 34.38 10.06 9.92
C SER A 445 34.53 8.54 9.90
N ARG A 446 33.47 7.80 10.28
CA ARG A 446 33.47 6.34 10.23
C ARG A 446 33.33 5.84 8.80
N ILE A 447 32.47 6.49 8.00
CA ILE A 447 32.26 6.12 6.60
C ILE A 447 33.56 6.23 5.79
N HIS A 448 34.37 7.27 6.00
CA HIS A 448 35.53 7.56 5.16
C HIS A 448 36.90 7.27 5.79
N TYR A 449 37.02 7.07 7.11
CA TYR A 449 38.33 6.93 7.76
C TYR A 449 38.51 5.66 8.59
N SER A 450 37.47 4.86 8.83
CA SER A 450 37.63 3.53 9.47
C SER A 450 37.59 2.42 8.41
N PHE A 451 38.54 2.44 7.48
CA PHE A 451 38.72 1.38 6.48
C PHE A 451 39.40 0.17 7.13
N THR A 452 38.63 -0.63 7.84
CA THR A 452 39.03 -1.98 8.30
C THR A 452 38.01 -3.02 7.82
N ASP A 453 37.40 -2.77 6.66
CA ASP A 453 36.34 -3.62 6.11
C ASP A 453 36.89 -5.01 5.78
N GLY A 454 36.32 -6.03 6.42
CA GLY A 454 36.71 -7.43 6.28
C GLY A 454 37.94 -7.84 7.11
N GLU A 455 38.68 -6.88 7.67
CA GLU A 455 39.84 -7.14 8.51
C GLU A 455 39.45 -7.44 9.96
N SER A 456 40.33 -8.11 10.69
CA SER A 456 40.15 -8.36 12.12
C SER A 456 40.29 -7.05 12.90
N LEU A 457 39.25 -6.68 13.65
CA LEU A 457 39.27 -5.54 14.55
C LEU A 457 39.48 -6.03 15.99
N LYS A 458 40.67 -5.83 16.54
CA LYS A 458 41.06 -6.38 17.85
C LYS A 458 40.10 -5.97 18.97
N GLU A 459 39.61 -4.74 18.97
CA GLU A 459 38.67 -4.24 19.97
C GLU A 459 37.34 -4.99 19.91
N LEU A 460 36.85 -5.27 18.71
CA LEU A 460 35.64 -6.07 18.49
C LEU A 460 35.88 -7.53 18.89
N ASP A 461 37.04 -8.09 18.54
CA ASP A 461 37.41 -9.45 18.93
C ASP A 461 37.44 -9.60 20.45
N ASP A 462 38.11 -8.68 21.14
CA ASP A 462 38.18 -8.64 22.60
C ASP A 462 36.77 -8.47 23.20
N ALA A 463 35.87 -7.74 22.55
CA ALA A 463 34.48 -7.57 23.00
C ALA A 463 33.63 -8.83 22.79
N ILE A 464 33.82 -9.54 21.69
CA ILE A 464 33.16 -10.83 21.41
C ILE A 464 33.71 -11.94 22.31
N ALA A 465 35.01 -11.92 22.63
CA ALA A 465 35.62 -12.82 23.61
C ALA A 465 35.09 -12.54 25.02
N PHE A 466 34.96 -11.27 25.41
CA PHE A 466 34.31 -10.90 26.68
C PHE A 466 32.86 -11.41 26.74
N LEU A 467 32.09 -11.23 25.66
CA LEU A 467 30.74 -11.80 25.55
C LEU A 467 30.76 -13.34 25.66
N GLY A 468 31.69 -14.02 25.00
CA GLY A 468 31.80 -15.48 25.08
C GLY A 468 32.13 -15.97 26.49
N ALA A 469 33.00 -15.26 27.20
CA ALA A 469 33.36 -15.57 28.59
C ALA A 469 32.20 -15.46 29.56
N GLU A 470 31.33 -14.45 29.41
CA GLU A 470 30.10 -14.30 30.21
C GLU A 470 29.15 -15.50 30.06
N TYR A 471 29.25 -16.24 28.96
CA TYR A 471 28.45 -17.44 28.68
C TYR A 471 29.24 -18.75 28.78
N GLY A 472 30.53 -18.69 29.15
CA GLY A 472 31.39 -19.86 29.27
C GLY A 472 31.80 -20.52 27.95
N PHE A 473 31.79 -19.78 26.84
CA PHE A 473 32.19 -20.30 25.52
C PHE A 473 33.66 -20.06 25.16
N CYS A 474 34.33 -19.13 25.85
CA CYS A 474 35.76 -18.90 25.73
C CYS A 474 36.32 -18.28 27.02
N GLU A 475 37.64 -18.23 27.13
CA GLU A 475 38.28 -17.51 28.22
C GLU A 475 38.13 -16.00 28.04
N ALA A 476 38.07 -15.26 29.14
CA ALA A 476 38.05 -13.81 29.09
C ALA A 476 39.38 -13.30 28.50
N PRO A 477 39.38 -12.26 27.66
CA PRO A 477 40.61 -11.70 27.13
C PRO A 477 41.50 -11.28 28.31
N SER A 478 42.71 -11.84 28.37
CA SER A 478 43.69 -11.50 29.39
C SER A 478 43.94 -10.00 29.34
N LYS A 479 43.65 -9.28 30.43
CA LYS A 479 44.05 -7.87 30.53
C LYS A 479 45.56 -7.82 30.62
N THR A 480 46.23 -7.49 29.51
CA THR A 480 47.64 -7.15 29.55
C THR A 480 47.77 -5.84 30.31
N ILE A 481 48.16 -5.91 31.59
CA ILE A 481 48.49 -4.73 32.37
C ILE A 481 49.92 -4.37 31.99
N THR A 482 50.11 -3.24 31.30
CA THR A 482 51.45 -2.70 31.11
C THR A 482 51.95 -2.22 32.47
N LEU A 483 52.90 -2.96 33.05
CA LEU A 483 53.49 -2.61 34.33
C LEU A 483 54.38 -1.38 34.13
N THR A 484 53.92 -0.22 34.58
CA THR A 484 54.75 0.99 34.63
C THR A 484 55.92 0.79 35.60
N PRO A 485 57.08 1.45 35.42
CA PRO A 485 58.20 1.34 36.36
C PRO A 485 57.81 1.60 37.83
N GLU A 486 56.88 2.52 38.09
CA GLU A 486 56.34 2.74 39.44
C GLU A 486 55.52 1.57 39.98
N LEU A 487 54.73 0.91 39.12
CA LEU A 487 53.96 -0.27 39.51
C LEU A 487 54.89 -1.46 39.75
N MET A 488 55.91 -1.63 38.90
CA MET A 488 56.98 -2.62 39.07
C MET A 488 57.67 -2.43 40.42
N ALA A 489 58.15 -1.21 40.72
CA ALA A 489 58.81 -0.89 41.98
C ALA A 489 57.89 -1.10 43.21
N LYS A 490 56.58 -0.82 43.09
CA LYS A 490 55.60 -1.10 44.15
C LYS A 490 55.37 -2.60 44.35
N MET A 491 55.36 -3.39 43.29
CA MET A 491 55.21 -4.84 43.37
C MET A 491 56.47 -5.49 43.96
N GLU A 492 57.66 -5.04 43.55
CA GLU A 492 58.95 -5.45 44.14
C GLU A 492 59.02 -5.07 45.63
N ALA A 493 58.62 -3.85 46.00
CA ALA A 493 58.58 -3.41 47.40
C ALA A 493 57.56 -4.21 48.24
N ALA A 494 56.53 -4.78 47.61
CA ALA A 494 55.57 -5.67 48.24
C ALA A 494 56.03 -7.14 48.28
N GLY A 495 57.25 -7.44 47.79
CA GLY A 495 57.78 -8.81 47.73
C GLY A 495 57.10 -9.70 46.70
N ILE A 496 56.37 -9.11 45.74
CA ILE A 496 55.80 -9.83 44.61
C ILE A 496 56.88 -9.88 43.54
N GLU A 497 57.33 -11.08 43.19
CA GLU A 497 58.26 -11.30 42.08
C GLU A 497 57.53 -10.95 40.77
N VAL A 498 58.03 -9.95 40.05
CA VAL A 498 57.39 -9.33 38.88
C VAL A 498 57.90 -9.91 37.58
#